data_AF-B4X101-F1
#
_entry.id   AF-B4X101-F1
#
_cell.length_a   1.000
_cell.length_b   1.000
_cell.length_c   1.000
_cell.angle_alpha   90.00
_cell.angle_beta   90.00
_cell.angle_gamma   90.00
#
_symmetry.space_group_name_H-M   'P 1'
#
loop_
_entity.id
_entity.type
_entity.pdbx_description
1 polymer ?
#
loop_
_entity_poly.entity_id
_entity_poly.type
_entity_poly.pdbx_seq_one_letter_code
_entity_poly.pdbx_strand_id
1 'polypeptide(L)'
;MSAIICFVVGGAFLLGLPVLFSISLWVLLAVAALALLLGLLLNGTLRLLFGKKKNRSLLKSVGVFFCLLTIATALPIYYLAYKVQADPPLLPQATLTNGQKTVVFQGMIHVGMESFYKSVVYDLEEALSDGYRLYYEGVQPSPGEGDAWFAEQLAGGGDLAENYKVLADACGVKFQIDYFGLMERDAQQHPERHVAADVTSLEMKQEYDRLMATDPAFAEQVRDREAPVSTDTSDPVAALLDWHASATDEQKKLIGILCRGAFAIALGDQSEHEPRPLDKVILAFRNRKLAQRIIADDSQRIYITYGAAHLPGVLAALQAADPDWQITTVKWMRGMATPEHLEGALPSMP
;
A
#
# COMPACT_ATOMS: atom_id res chain seq x y z
N MET A 1 -36.18 23.46 -4.46
CA MET A 1 -34.93 23.27 -3.68
C MET A 1 -35.11 22.30 -2.51
N SER A 2 -36.15 22.42 -1.67
CA SER A 2 -36.38 21.52 -0.52
C SER A 2 -36.59 20.03 -0.89
N ALA A 3 -37.33 19.72 -1.96
CA ALA A 3 -37.59 18.33 -2.36
C ALA A 3 -36.33 17.60 -2.85
N ILE A 4 -35.47 18.31 -3.60
CA ILE A 4 -34.21 17.77 -4.11
C ILE A 4 -33.26 17.44 -2.94
N ILE A 5 -33.14 18.35 -1.97
CA ILE A 5 -32.31 18.12 -0.78
C ILE A 5 -32.82 16.91 0.01
N CYS A 6 -34.13 16.80 0.24
CA CYS A 6 -34.72 15.65 0.92
C CYS A 6 -34.49 14.34 0.15
N PHE A 7 -34.57 14.37 -1.18
CA PHE A 7 -34.32 13.20 -2.02
C PHE A 7 -32.85 12.77 -1.95
N VAL A 8 -31.91 13.70 -2.08
CA VAL A 8 -30.46 13.41 -2.01
C VAL A 8 -30.07 12.90 -0.64
N VAL A 9 -30.51 13.56 0.45
CA VAL A 9 -30.22 13.11 1.82
C VAL A 9 -30.89 11.76 2.12
N GLY A 10 -32.14 11.57 1.67
CA GLY A 10 -32.84 10.30 1.81
C GLY A 10 -32.13 9.16 1.08
N GLY A 11 -31.70 9.38 -0.16
CA GLY A 11 -30.92 8.41 -0.94
C GLY A 11 -29.58 8.09 -0.29
N ALA A 12 -28.81 9.10 0.12
CA ALA A 12 -27.53 8.92 0.79
C ALA A 12 -27.67 8.16 2.13
N PHE A 13 -28.73 8.43 2.88
CA PHE A 13 -29.05 7.69 4.10
C PHE A 13 -29.35 6.21 3.82
N LEU A 14 -30.17 5.91 2.81
CA LEU A 14 -30.51 4.54 2.42
C LEU A 14 -29.28 3.77 1.94
N LEU A 15 -28.35 4.43 1.25
CA LEU A 15 -27.06 3.85 0.85
C LEU A 15 -26.09 3.68 2.03
N GLY A 16 -26.16 4.54 3.04
CA GLY A 16 -25.30 4.45 4.24
C GLY A 16 -25.73 3.34 5.20
N LEU A 17 -27.02 3.02 5.28
CA LEU A 17 -27.57 2.07 6.25
C LEU A 17 -26.92 0.67 6.18
N PRO A 18 -26.77 0.03 4.99
CA PRO A 18 -26.11 -1.28 4.89
C PRO A 18 -24.68 -1.26 5.41
N VAL A 19 -23.95 -0.15 5.19
CA VAL A 19 -22.55 -0.01 5.65
C VAL A 19 -22.47 -0.10 7.18
N LEU A 20 -23.38 0.54 7.91
CA LEU A 20 -23.41 0.48 9.37
C LEU A 20 -23.69 -0.95 9.86
N PHE A 21 -24.57 -1.69 9.19
CA PHE A 21 -24.82 -3.10 9.50
C PHE A 21 -23.60 -3.98 9.23
N SER A 22 -22.87 -3.74 8.13
CA SER A 22 -21.64 -4.45 7.80
C SER A 22 -20.50 -4.17 8.78
N ILE A 23 -20.47 -2.98 9.41
CA ILE A 23 -19.51 -2.69 10.49
C ILE A 23 -19.86 -3.50 11.74
N SER A 24 -21.03 -3.23 12.33
CA SER A 24 -21.55 -3.92 13.52
C SER A 24 -22.92 -3.33 13.89
N LEU A 25 -23.80 -4.17 14.43
CA LEU A 25 -25.07 -3.72 15.03
C LEU A 25 -24.84 -2.67 16.13
N TRP A 26 -23.74 -2.77 16.88
CA TRP A 26 -23.39 -1.80 17.92
C TRP A 26 -23.13 -0.40 17.38
N VAL A 27 -22.56 -0.27 16.18
CA VAL A 27 -22.34 1.03 15.53
C VAL A 27 -23.67 1.67 15.15
N LEU A 28 -24.62 0.89 14.64
CA LEU A 28 -25.98 1.37 14.38
C LEU A 28 -26.66 1.88 15.66
N LEU A 29 -26.55 1.12 16.75
CA LEU A 29 -27.11 1.51 18.05
C LEU A 29 -26.42 2.75 18.62
N ALA A 30 -25.10 2.87 18.50
CA ALA A 30 -24.33 4.03 18.92
C ALA A 30 -24.72 5.29 18.12
N VAL A 31 -24.88 5.17 16.80
CA VAL A 31 -25.37 6.26 15.93
C VAL A 31 -26.79 6.68 16.32
N ALA A 32 -27.68 5.73 16.61
CA ALA A 32 -29.03 6.02 17.09
C ALA A 32 -29.03 6.73 18.45
N ALA A 33 -28.20 6.27 19.39
CA ALA A 33 -28.06 6.90 20.71
C ALA A 33 -27.48 8.32 20.61
N LEU A 34 -26.46 8.53 19.78
CA LEU A 34 -25.89 9.86 19.54
C LEU A 34 -26.89 10.80 18.86
N ALA A 35 -27.68 10.30 17.90
CA ALA A 35 -28.75 11.06 17.27
C ALA A 35 -29.82 11.50 18.29
N LEU A 36 -30.17 10.61 19.23
CA LEU A 36 -31.08 10.93 20.32
C LEU A 36 -30.52 12.03 21.22
N LEU A 37 -29.25 11.92 21.64
CA LEU A 37 -28.57 12.91 22.47
C LEU A 37 -28.51 14.28 21.79
N LEU A 38 -28.08 14.34 20.53
CA LEU A 38 -28.04 15.59 19.75
C LEU A 38 -29.43 16.17 19.53
N GLY A 39 -30.43 15.32 19.28
CA GLY A 39 -31.83 15.73 19.15
C GLY A 39 -32.39 16.34 20.44
N LEU A 40 -32.06 15.77 21.59
CA LEU A 40 -32.42 16.29 22.91
C LEU A 40 -31.72 17.60 23.22
N LEU A 41 -30.40 17.69 22.98
CA LEU A 41 -29.60 18.91 23.20
C LEU A 41 -30.09 20.07 22.33
N LEU A 42 -30.37 19.84 21.05
CA LEU A 42 -30.89 20.86 20.15
C LEU A 42 -32.27 21.37 20.61
N ASN A 43 -33.18 20.48 21.00
CA ASN A 43 -34.49 20.89 21.47
C ASN A 43 -34.43 21.57 22.85
N GLY A 44 -33.55 21.12 23.74
CA GLY A 44 -33.31 21.74 25.06
C GLY A 44 -32.77 23.16 24.93
N THR A 45 -31.72 23.36 24.14
CA THR A 45 -31.13 24.68 23.87
C THR A 45 -32.11 25.64 23.20
N LEU A 46 -32.88 25.18 22.20
CA LEU A 46 -33.90 26.00 21.55
C LEU A 46 -35.02 26.42 22.53
N ARG A 47 -35.42 25.54 23.45
CA ARG A 47 -36.40 25.86 24.50
C ARG A 47 -35.85 26.88 25.50
N LEU A 48 -34.58 26.78 25.87
CA LEU A 48 -33.91 27.75 26.74
C LEU A 48 -33.80 29.13 26.10
N LEU A 49 -33.42 29.20 24.82
CA LEU A 49 -33.14 30.46 24.12
C LEU A 49 -34.41 31.18 23.61
N PHE A 50 -35.42 30.44 23.14
CA PHE A 50 -36.60 31.02 22.48
C PHE A 50 -37.92 30.76 23.22
N GLY A 51 -37.85 30.15 24.40
CA GLY A 51 -39.01 29.75 25.19
C GLY A 51 -39.89 28.69 24.50
N LYS A 52 -41.08 28.44 25.05
CA LYS A 52 -42.03 27.42 24.53
C LYS A 52 -42.61 27.74 23.14
N LYS A 53 -42.32 28.91 22.55
CA LYS A 53 -42.90 29.36 21.27
C LYS A 53 -42.37 28.60 20.05
N LYS A 54 -41.21 27.96 20.13
CA LYS A 54 -40.59 27.22 19.01
C LYS A 54 -40.46 25.72 19.34
N ASN A 55 -41.58 25.03 19.50
CA ASN A 55 -41.59 23.60 19.79
C ASN A 55 -41.34 22.80 18.51
N ARG A 56 -40.07 22.49 18.19
CA ARG A 56 -39.75 21.52 17.13
C ARG A 56 -40.07 20.10 17.62
N SER A 57 -40.50 19.24 16.70
CA SER A 57 -40.74 17.83 17.01
C SER A 57 -39.41 17.14 17.30
N LEU A 58 -39.26 16.58 18.51
CA LEU A 58 -38.09 15.81 18.91
C LEU A 58 -37.82 14.67 17.92
N LEU A 59 -38.87 13.94 17.52
CA LEU A 59 -38.77 12.84 16.56
C LEU A 59 -38.17 13.29 15.22
N LYS A 60 -38.57 14.48 14.72
CA LYS A 60 -37.99 15.05 13.50
C LYS A 60 -36.51 15.41 13.67
N SER A 61 -36.14 16.02 14.81
CA SER A 61 -34.74 16.37 15.09
C SER A 61 -33.87 15.12 15.20
N VAL A 62 -34.32 14.09 15.92
CA VAL A 62 -33.61 12.81 16.05
C VAL A 62 -33.48 12.12 14.70
N GLY A 63 -34.56 12.06 13.90
CA GLY A 63 -34.51 11.49 12.56
C GLY A 63 -33.51 12.19 11.64
N VAL A 64 -33.44 13.52 11.68
CA VAL A 64 -32.45 14.29 10.90
C VAL A 64 -31.02 13.98 11.36
N PHE A 65 -30.74 13.99 12.66
CA PHE A 65 -29.41 13.65 13.16
C PHE A 65 -29.03 12.20 12.85
N PHE A 66 -29.97 11.26 12.93
CA PHE A 66 -29.73 9.87 12.56
C PHE A 66 -29.36 9.72 11.09
N CYS A 67 -30.09 10.39 10.18
CA CYS A 67 -29.74 10.41 8.77
C CYS A 67 -28.34 11.01 8.53
N LEU A 68 -28.06 12.18 9.11
CA LEU A 68 -26.79 12.87 8.91
C LEU A 68 -25.60 12.07 9.48
N LEU A 69 -25.74 11.47 10.66
CA LEU A 69 -24.70 10.65 11.26
C LEU A 69 -24.46 9.36 10.45
N THR A 70 -25.52 8.71 9.98
CA THR A 70 -25.41 7.53 9.10
C THR A 70 -24.63 7.86 7.83
N ILE A 71 -24.95 8.99 7.18
CA ILE A 71 -24.22 9.48 6.00
C ILE A 71 -22.77 9.77 6.38
N ALA A 72 -22.53 10.51 7.47
CA ALA A 72 -21.19 10.88 7.91
C ALA A 72 -20.30 9.67 8.24
N THR A 73 -20.87 8.60 8.79
CA THR A 73 -20.15 7.35 9.08
C THR A 73 -19.87 6.54 7.81
N ALA A 74 -20.81 6.48 6.86
CA ALA A 74 -20.63 5.69 5.64
C ALA A 74 -19.79 6.40 4.56
N LEU A 75 -19.80 7.74 4.53
CA LEU A 75 -19.16 8.53 3.48
C LEU A 75 -17.63 8.29 3.38
N PRO A 76 -16.85 8.21 4.47
CA PRO A 76 -15.43 7.89 4.38
C PRO A 76 -15.15 6.53 3.73
N ILE A 77 -15.98 5.52 3.99
CA ILE A 77 -15.84 4.18 3.40
C ILE A 77 -16.10 4.24 1.89
N TYR A 78 -17.18 4.91 1.48
CA TYR A 78 -17.47 5.12 0.07
C TYR A 78 -16.38 5.93 -0.64
N TYR A 79 -15.84 6.96 0.03
CA TYR A 79 -14.73 7.74 -0.50
C TYR A 79 -13.48 6.88 -0.72
N LEU A 80 -13.11 6.03 0.24
CA LEU A 80 -11.96 5.13 0.11
C LEU A 80 -12.16 4.09 -1.00
N ALA A 81 -13.37 3.51 -1.10
CA ALA A 81 -13.72 2.62 -2.20
C ALA A 81 -13.60 3.33 -3.57
N TYR A 82 -14.12 4.56 -3.67
CA TYR A 82 -14.02 5.38 -4.87
C TYR A 82 -12.57 5.76 -5.19
N LYS A 83 -11.77 6.17 -4.20
CA LYS A 83 -10.36 6.55 -4.38
C LYS A 83 -9.57 5.44 -5.05
N VAL A 84 -9.73 4.19 -4.59
CA VAL A 84 -9.04 3.02 -5.17
C VAL A 84 -9.46 2.76 -6.63
N GLN A 85 -10.70 3.07 -7.01
CA GLN A 85 -11.19 2.84 -8.37
C GLN A 85 -10.85 3.99 -9.33
N ALA A 86 -11.03 5.23 -8.88
CA ALA A 86 -10.89 6.42 -9.69
C ALA A 86 -9.43 6.89 -9.80
N ASP A 87 -8.63 6.65 -8.76
CA ASP A 87 -7.24 7.08 -8.70
C ASP A 87 -6.38 6.02 -7.97
N PRO A 88 -6.23 4.83 -8.61
CA PRO A 88 -5.43 3.74 -8.06
C PRO A 88 -3.94 4.09 -8.06
N PRO A 89 -3.16 3.55 -7.10
CA PRO A 89 -1.71 3.68 -7.15
C PRO A 89 -1.18 3.01 -8.42
N LEU A 90 -0.47 3.79 -9.22
CA LEU A 90 0.14 3.36 -10.47
C LEU A 90 1.62 3.08 -10.26
N LEU A 91 2.08 2.00 -10.87
CA LEU A 91 3.48 1.57 -10.82
C LEU A 91 4.10 1.70 -12.21
N PRO A 92 5.29 2.30 -12.31
CA PRO A 92 5.93 2.49 -13.60
C PRO A 92 6.59 1.20 -14.07
N GLN A 93 6.50 0.93 -15.36
CA GLN A 93 7.44 0.10 -16.10
C GLN A 93 8.17 1.03 -17.06
N ALA A 94 9.44 1.29 -16.78
CA ALA A 94 10.26 2.25 -17.53
C ALA A 94 11.33 1.52 -18.32
N THR A 95 11.51 1.89 -19.59
CA THR A 95 12.67 1.45 -20.38
C THR A 95 13.72 2.53 -20.32
N LEU A 96 14.89 2.19 -19.79
CA LEU A 96 16.07 3.03 -19.68
C LEU A 96 17.12 2.56 -20.68
N THR A 97 17.85 3.48 -21.30
CA THR A 97 18.99 3.15 -22.16
C THR A 97 20.00 4.27 -22.24
N ASN A 98 21.27 3.93 -22.47
CA ASN A 98 22.35 4.83 -22.87
C ASN A 98 22.78 4.62 -24.34
N GLY A 99 21.92 3.97 -25.15
CA GLY A 99 22.21 3.61 -26.54
C GLY A 99 23.01 2.32 -26.73
N GLN A 100 23.70 1.83 -25.71
CA GLN A 100 24.41 0.53 -25.75
C GLN A 100 23.62 -0.54 -24.98
N LYS A 101 23.25 -0.23 -23.73
CA LYS A 101 22.52 -1.13 -22.83
C LYS A 101 21.06 -0.68 -22.73
N THR A 102 20.16 -1.65 -22.64
CA THR A 102 18.73 -1.45 -22.38
C THR A 102 18.34 -2.11 -21.08
N VAL A 103 17.68 -1.36 -20.20
CA VAL A 103 17.16 -1.81 -18.92
C VAL A 103 15.66 -1.58 -18.91
N VAL A 104 14.87 -2.62 -18.68
CA VAL A 104 13.46 -2.46 -18.31
C VAL A 104 13.37 -2.49 -16.80
N PHE A 105 12.87 -1.43 -16.19
CA PHE A 105 12.62 -1.32 -14.77
C PHE A 105 11.13 -1.49 -14.50
N GLN A 106 10.75 -2.64 -13.97
CA GLN A 106 9.42 -2.94 -13.50
C GLN A 106 9.31 -2.52 -12.03
N GLY A 107 8.58 -1.42 -11.78
CA GLY A 107 8.23 -0.98 -10.45
C GLY A 107 7.30 -1.97 -9.75
N MET A 108 7.71 -2.44 -8.59
CA MET A 108 7.01 -3.44 -7.79
C MET A 108 6.43 -2.83 -6.51
N ILE A 109 5.40 -3.51 -5.99
CA ILE A 109 4.93 -3.41 -4.61
C ILE A 109 4.77 -4.83 -4.07
N HIS A 110 5.02 -5.03 -2.78
CA HIS A 110 4.96 -6.36 -2.17
C HIS A 110 3.54 -6.92 -2.05
N VAL A 111 2.55 -6.04 -1.93
CA VAL A 111 1.14 -6.39 -1.78
C VAL A 111 0.32 -5.63 -2.82
N GLY A 112 -0.35 -6.34 -3.72
CA GLY A 112 -0.97 -5.78 -4.92
C GLY A 112 -2.02 -6.69 -5.55
N MET A 113 -2.70 -6.20 -6.57
CA MET A 113 -3.79 -6.96 -7.20
C MET A 113 -3.27 -8.14 -8.03
N GLU A 114 -4.06 -9.21 -8.12
CA GLU A 114 -3.70 -10.41 -8.89
C GLU A 114 -3.36 -10.13 -10.36
N SER A 115 -4.14 -9.28 -11.03
CA SER A 115 -3.89 -8.95 -12.44
C SER A 115 -2.54 -8.25 -12.66
N PHE A 116 -2.05 -7.50 -11.68
CA PHE A 116 -0.74 -6.84 -11.72
C PHE A 116 0.36 -7.90 -11.74
N TYR A 117 0.35 -8.84 -10.79
CA TYR A 117 1.38 -9.87 -10.74
C TYR A 117 1.31 -10.83 -11.92
N LYS A 118 0.11 -11.16 -12.43
CA LYS A 118 -0.02 -11.92 -13.68
C LYS A 118 0.62 -11.19 -14.87
N SER A 119 0.40 -9.88 -15.00
CA SER A 119 1.04 -9.08 -16.05
C SER A 119 2.56 -9.03 -15.87
N VAL A 120 3.06 -8.88 -14.64
CA VAL A 120 4.50 -8.90 -14.38
C VAL A 120 5.11 -10.24 -14.77
N VAL A 121 4.53 -11.36 -14.37
CA VAL A 121 5.03 -12.69 -14.73
C VAL A 121 5.03 -12.91 -16.23
N TYR A 122 3.96 -12.51 -16.92
CA TYR A 122 3.89 -12.56 -18.37
C TYR A 122 5.02 -11.74 -19.04
N ASP A 123 5.21 -10.49 -18.60
CA ASP A 123 6.27 -9.62 -19.13
C ASP A 123 7.68 -10.20 -18.84
N LEU A 124 7.87 -10.91 -17.73
CA LEU A 124 9.13 -11.61 -17.41
C LEU A 124 9.38 -12.84 -18.29
N GLU A 125 8.34 -13.64 -18.58
CA GLU A 125 8.44 -14.77 -19.50
C GLU A 125 8.79 -14.28 -20.92
N GLU A 126 8.14 -13.20 -21.38
CA GLU A 126 8.47 -12.55 -22.65
C GLU A 126 9.91 -12.03 -22.64
N ALA A 127 10.34 -11.35 -21.59
CA ALA A 127 11.71 -10.84 -21.45
C ALA A 127 12.77 -11.97 -21.50
N LEU A 128 12.53 -13.11 -20.85
CA LEU A 128 13.40 -14.29 -20.94
C LEU A 128 13.50 -14.80 -22.39
N SER A 129 12.38 -14.83 -23.11
CA SER A 129 12.35 -15.25 -24.52
C SER A 129 13.10 -14.27 -25.44
N ASP A 130 13.14 -12.99 -25.09
CA ASP A 130 13.85 -11.91 -25.79
C ASP A 130 15.34 -11.77 -25.39
N GLY A 131 15.83 -12.68 -24.54
CA GLY A 131 17.22 -12.75 -24.11
C GLY A 131 17.60 -11.74 -23.03
N TYR A 132 16.64 -11.22 -22.27
CA TYR A 132 16.92 -10.40 -21.10
C TYR A 132 17.46 -11.25 -19.95
N ARG A 133 18.40 -10.67 -19.19
CA ARG A 133 18.78 -11.16 -17.87
C ARG A 133 17.85 -10.55 -16.82
N LEU A 134 17.21 -11.39 -16.00
CA LEU A 134 16.26 -10.95 -15.00
C LEU A 134 16.96 -10.60 -13.68
N TYR A 135 16.66 -9.43 -13.16
CA TYR A 135 17.18 -8.89 -11.90
C TYR A 135 16.05 -8.81 -10.88
N TYR A 136 16.31 -9.30 -9.68
CA TYR A 136 15.32 -9.38 -8.61
C TYR A 136 15.77 -8.56 -7.39
N GLU A 137 14.83 -7.79 -6.84
CA GLU A 137 14.92 -7.27 -5.48
C GLU A 137 14.77 -8.37 -4.44
N GLY A 138 15.49 -8.23 -3.34
CA GLY A 138 15.42 -9.15 -2.22
C GLY A 138 16.71 -9.07 -1.44
N VAL A 139 16.70 -8.35 -0.32
CA VAL A 139 17.86 -8.22 0.56
C VAL A 139 18.34 -9.62 0.95
N GLN A 140 19.58 -9.94 0.62
CA GLN A 140 20.12 -11.28 0.80
C GLN A 140 20.51 -11.50 2.27
N PRO A 141 20.22 -12.67 2.84
CA PRO A 141 20.55 -12.95 4.23
C PRO A 141 22.07 -12.97 4.45
N SER A 142 22.49 -12.49 5.61
CA SER A 142 23.87 -12.51 6.08
C SER A 142 23.87 -12.87 7.57
N PRO A 143 23.99 -14.18 7.90
CA PRO A 143 23.83 -14.66 9.26
C PRO A 143 24.72 -13.93 10.25
N GLY A 144 24.15 -13.51 11.39
CA GLY A 144 24.84 -12.78 12.43
C GLY A 144 24.26 -11.37 12.61
N GLU A 145 25.14 -10.37 12.73
CA GLU A 145 24.74 -9.00 13.05
C GLU A 145 23.88 -8.34 11.96
N GLY A 146 24.06 -8.71 10.69
CA GLY A 146 23.29 -8.15 9.56
C GLY A 146 21.82 -8.51 9.65
N ASP A 147 21.51 -9.80 9.76
CA ASP A 147 20.13 -10.29 9.88
C ASP A 147 19.45 -9.83 11.16
N ALA A 148 20.18 -9.79 12.29
CA ALA A 148 19.65 -9.28 13.55
C ALA A 148 19.23 -7.80 13.46
N TRP A 149 20.11 -6.97 12.89
CA TRP A 149 19.82 -5.55 12.64
C TRP A 149 18.65 -5.37 11.67
N PHE A 150 18.62 -6.14 10.58
CA PHE A 150 17.55 -6.06 9.59
C PHE A 150 16.19 -6.42 10.21
N ALA A 151 16.14 -7.50 11.00
CA ALA A 151 14.92 -7.91 11.68
C ALA A 151 14.40 -6.84 12.64
N GLU A 152 15.30 -6.26 13.46
CA GLU A 152 14.96 -5.23 14.45
C GLU A 152 14.51 -3.91 13.79
N GLN A 153 15.26 -3.43 12.81
CA GLN A 153 15.11 -2.07 12.27
C GLN A 153 14.14 -1.98 11.09
N LEU A 154 13.93 -3.08 10.36
CA LEU A 154 13.15 -3.09 9.10
C LEU A 154 11.98 -4.06 9.12
N ALA A 155 12.10 -5.21 9.79
CA ALA A 155 11.04 -6.22 9.84
C ALA A 155 10.13 -6.12 11.09
N GLY A 156 10.35 -5.14 11.97
CA GLY A 156 9.57 -4.96 13.20
C GLY A 156 9.76 -6.11 14.21
N GLY A 157 10.90 -6.79 14.18
CA GLY A 157 11.24 -7.90 15.06
C GLY A 157 10.73 -9.29 14.61
N GLY A 158 10.17 -9.41 13.40
CA GLY A 158 9.62 -10.68 12.87
C GLY A 158 10.02 -10.99 11.42
N ASP A 159 9.29 -11.92 10.77
CA ASP A 159 9.47 -12.22 9.34
C ASP A 159 8.69 -11.23 8.47
N LEU A 160 9.41 -10.45 7.67
CA LEU A 160 8.83 -9.45 6.77
C LEU A 160 7.91 -10.07 5.71
N ALA A 161 8.23 -11.29 5.23
CA ALA A 161 7.40 -11.97 4.24
C ALA A 161 6.06 -12.42 4.83
N GLU A 162 6.06 -12.90 6.08
CA GLU A 162 4.84 -13.25 6.81
C GLU A 162 3.96 -12.01 7.00
N ASN A 163 4.54 -10.88 7.42
CA ASN A 163 3.83 -9.61 7.57
C ASN A 163 3.13 -9.18 6.27
N TYR A 164 3.80 -9.33 5.11
CA TYR A 164 3.18 -9.01 3.82
C TYR A 164 2.07 -9.97 3.40
N LYS A 165 2.18 -11.27 3.73
CA LYS A 165 1.10 -12.24 3.47
C LYS A 165 -0.15 -11.91 4.26
N VAL A 166 0.01 -11.67 5.56
CA VAL A 166 -1.13 -11.33 6.42
C VAL A 166 -1.76 -10.00 5.99
N LEU A 167 -0.93 -9.02 5.60
CA LEU A 167 -1.41 -7.77 5.03
C LEU A 167 -2.19 -8.00 3.72
N ALA A 168 -1.67 -8.82 2.80
CA ALA A 168 -2.35 -9.14 1.55
C ALA A 168 -3.75 -9.74 1.79
N ASP A 169 -3.85 -10.67 2.75
CA ASP A 169 -5.12 -11.28 3.15
C ASP A 169 -6.10 -10.24 3.71
N ALA A 170 -5.65 -9.41 4.66
CA ALA A 170 -6.49 -8.36 5.25
C ALA A 170 -6.99 -7.36 4.19
N CYS A 171 -6.14 -7.03 3.22
CA CYS A 171 -6.46 -6.10 2.15
C CYS A 171 -7.21 -6.76 0.99
N GLY A 172 -7.46 -8.08 1.05
CA GLY A 172 -8.15 -8.85 0.01
C GLY A 172 -7.42 -8.83 -1.34
N VAL A 173 -6.10 -8.78 -1.33
CA VAL A 173 -5.23 -8.74 -2.51
C VAL A 173 -4.18 -9.84 -2.41
N LYS A 174 -3.06 -9.75 -3.15
CA LYS A 174 -2.07 -10.83 -3.26
C LYS A 174 -0.70 -10.38 -2.79
N PHE A 175 0.08 -11.36 -2.31
CA PHE A 175 1.49 -11.18 -2.01
C PHE A 175 2.34 -11.55 -3.23
N GLN A 176 3.39 -10.76 -3.51
CA GLN A 176 4.16 -10.89 -4.76
C GLN A 176 4.77 -12.29 -4.96
N ILE A 177 5.30 -12.93 -3.90
CA ILE A 177 6.09 -14.16 -4.02
C ILE A 177 5.22 -15.31 -4.53
N ASP A 178 3.92 -15.31 -4.22
CA ASP A 178 2.98 -16.36 -4.62
C ASP A 178 2.84 -16.49 -6.16
N TYR A 179 3.34 -15.51 -6.93
CA TYR A 179 3.28 -15.48 -8.40
C TYR A 179 4.61 -15.84 -9.07
N PHE A 180 5.73 -15.84 -8.36
CA PHE A 180 7.07 -15.98 -8.95
C PHE A 180 7.54 -17.43 -9.10
N GLY A 181 6.73 -18.43 -8.73
CA GLY A 181 7.11 -19.85 -8.81
C GLY A 181 7.45 -20.38 -10.21
N LEU A 182 7.03 -19.70 -11.29
CA LEU A 182 7.54 -19.99 -12.64
C LEU A 182 8.98 -19.51 -12.83
N MET A 183 9.28 -18.29 -12.37
CA MET A 183 10.63 -17.72 -12.42
C MET A 183 11.61 -18.48 -11.54
N GLU A 184 11.17 -18.96 -10.37
CA GLU A 184 11.99 -19.82 -9.50
C GLU A 184 12.37 -21.14 -10.18
N ARG A 185 11.42 -21.77 -10.87
CA ARG A 185 11.68 -23.01 -11.63
C ARG A 185 12.62 -22.77 -12.81
N ASP A 186 12.45 -21.65 -13.51
CA ASP A 186 13.34 -21.26 -14.59
C ASP A 186 14.76 -20.98 -14.07
N ALA A 187 14.90 -20.27 -12.95
CA ALA A 187 16.18 -19.99 -12.31
C ALA A 187 16.94 -21.26 -11.88
N GLN A 188 16.23 -22.33 -11.51
CA GLN A 188 16.86 -23.62 -11.20
C GLN A 188 17.44 -24.31 -12.43
N GLN A 189 16.84 -24.10 -13.61
CA GLN A 189 17.26 -24.71 -14.87
C GLN A 189 18.28 -23.85 -15.62
N HIS A 190 18.17 -22.53 -15.49
CA HIS A 190 18.91 -21.52 -16.23
C HIS A 190 19.40 -20.38 -15.31
N PRO A 191 20.20 -20.68 -14.28
CA PRO A 191 20.61 -19.71 -13.26
C PRO A 191 21.36 -18.49 -13.83
N GLU A 192 22.03 -18.63 -14.98
CA GLU A 192 22.74 -17.55 -15.68
C GLU A 192 21.83 -16.41 -16.17
N ARG A 193 20.51 -16.67 -16.26
CA ARG A 193 19.50 -15.69 -16.66
C ARG A 193 18.89 -14.94 -15.47
N HIS A 194 19.21 -15.33 -14.23
CA HIS A 194 18.58 -14.79 -13.02
C HIS A 194 19.62 -14.25 -12.04
N VAL A 195 19.44 -13.00 -11.60
CA VAL A 195 20.37 -12.32 -10.70
C VAL A 195 19.62 -11.75 -9.50
N ALA A 196 20.02 -12.18 -8.30
CA ALA A 196 19.69 -11.47 -7.08
C ALA A 196 20.47 -10.14 -7.07
N ALA A 197 19.79 -9.05 -7.42
CA ALA A 197 20.42 -7.78 -7.76
C ALA A 197 20.54 -6.83 -6.55
N ASP A 198 20.10 -7.27 -5.38
CA ASP A 198 20.03 -6.48 -4.15
C ASP A 198 21.26 -6.70 -3.24
N VAL A 199 21.40 -5.86 -2.22
CA VAL A 199 22.46 -5.93 -1.21
C VAL A 199 22.19 -7.02 -0.17
N THR A 200 23.19 -7.33 0.65
CA THR A 200 23.00 -8.16 1.85
C THR A 200 22.50 -7.34 3.03
N SER A 201 21.88 -8.00 4.01
CA SER A 201 21.50 -7.39 5.30
C SER A 201 22.71 -6.78 6.04
N LEU A 202 23.88 -7.43 5.95
CA LEU A 202 25.13 -6.93 6.51
C LEU A 202 25.62 -5.64 5.81
N GLU A 203 25.56 -5.58 4.49
CA GLU A 203 25.90 -4.35 3.75
C GLU A 203 25.00 -3.18 4.14
N MET A 204 23.70 -3.43 4.37
CA MET A 204 22.78 -2.39 4.85
C MET A 204 23.16 -1.91 6.25
N LYS A 205 23.46 -2.83 7.17
CA LYS A 205 23.94 -2.48 8.51
C LYS A 205 25.23 -1.65 8.46
N GLN A 206 26.19 -2.04 7.63
CA GLN A 206 27.45 -1.31 7.49
C GLN A 206 27.25 0.12 6.96
N GLU A 207 26.33 0.32 6.01
CA GLU A 207 25.97 1.66 5.56
C GLU A 207 25.26 2.46 6.66
N TYR A 208 24.37 1.82 7.42
CA TYR A 208 23.73 2.42 8.58
C TYR A 208 24.77 2.90 9.60
N ASP A 209 25.70 2.03 10.00
CA ASP A 209 26.76 2.34 10.97
C ASP A 209 27.66 3.47 10.45
N ARG A 210 28.00 3.46 9.16
CA ARG A 210 28.75 4.54 8.51
C ARG A 210 28.00 5.87 8.59
N LEU A 211 26.68 5.89 8.31
CA LEU A 211 25.86 7.10 8.39
C LEU A 211 25.73 7.59 9.84
N MET A 212 25.51 6.70 10.80
CA MET A 212 25.50 7.05 12.23
C MET A 212 26.80 7.71 12.69
N ALA A 213 27.94 7.30 12.11
CA ALA A 213 29.25 7.85 12.43
C ALA A 213 29.61 9.14 11.67
N THR A 214 29.12 9.31 10.43
CA THR A 214 29.59 10.36 9.50
C THR A 214 28.56 11.44 9.20
N ASP A 215 27.30 11.23 9.51
CA ASP A 215 26.19 12.15 9.25
C ASP A 215 25.46 12.48 10.56
N PRO A 216 25.84 13.57 11.26
CA PRO A 216 25.23 13.94 12.53
C PRO A 216 23.72 14.16 12.44
N ALA A 217 23.22 14.69 11.32
CA ALA A 217 21.80 14.93 11.11
C ALA A 217 21.02 13.62 10.98
N PHE A 218 21.57 12.63 10.27
CA PHE A 218 21.01 11.28 10.24
C PHE A 218 20.99 10.67 11.64
N ALA A 219 22.10 10.76 12.38
CA ALA A 219 22.20 10.19 13.72
C ALA A 219 21.20 10.81 14.71
N GLU A 220 20.96 12.12 14.64
CA GLU A 220 19.94 12.81 15.44
C GLU A 220 18.53 12.34 15.09
N GLN A 221 18.18 12.34 13.81
CA GLN A 221 16.85 11.93 13.34
C GLN A 221 16.50 10.47 13.67
N VAL A 222 17.48 9.57 13.63
CA VAL A 222 17.27 8.17 14.01
C VAL A 222 17.05 8.04 15.52
N ARG A 223 17.88 8.70 16.35
CA ARG A 223 17.75 8.66 17.81
C ARG A 223 16.45 9.29 18.32
N ASP A 224 16.00 10.37 17.71
CA ASP A 224 14.73 11.04 18.06
C ASP A 224 13.51 10.14 17.79
N ARG A 225 13.66 9.17 16.89
CA ARG A 225 12.62 8.19 16.55
C ARG A 225 12.67 6.94 17.42
N GLU A 226 13.84 6.59 17.94
CA GLU A 226 14.04 5.55 18.97
C GLU A 226 13.65 6.03 20.39
N ALA A 227 13.51 7.34 20.60
CA ALA A 227 12.95 7.88 21.84
C ALA A 227 11.52 7.33 22.03
N PRO A 228 11.19 6.73 23.19
CA PRO A 228 9.96 5.98 23.37
C PRO A 228 8.76 6.92 23.22
N VAL A 229 8.06 6.81 22.10
CA VAL A 229 6.67 7.25 21.99
C VAL A 229 5.89 6.37 22.95
N SER A 230 5.22 7.02 23.90
CA SER A 230 4.39 6.43 24.95
C SER A 230 3.63 5.17 24.48
N THR A 231 3.73 4.11 25.28
CA THR A 231 3.19 2.75 25.09
C THR A 231 1.66 2.64 25.08
N ASP A 232 0.94 3.48 24.34
CA ASP A 232 -0.54 3.46 24.31
C ASP A 232 -1.16 3.50 22.89
N THR A 233 -0.36 3.26 21.85
CA THR A 233 -0.90 2.96 20.51
C THR A 233 -0.42 1.58 20.08
N SER A 234 -1.30 0.59 20.17
CA SER A 234 -1.18 -0.65 19.41
C SER A 234 -0.77 -0.34 17.98
N ASP A 235 0.23 -1.03 17.44
CA ASP A 235 0.63 -0.93 16.03
C ASP A 235 -0.65 -0.97 15.16
N PRO A 236 -0.93 0.06 14.35
CA PRO A 236 -2.14 0.13 13.52
C PRO A 236 -2.29 -1.08 12.61
N VAL A 237 -1.17 -1.69 12.19
CA VAL A 237 -1.17 -2.94 11.43
C VAL A 237 -1.63 -4.08 12.34
N ALA A 238 -0.98 -4.30 13.49
CA ALA A 238 -1.40 -5.32 14.46
C ALA A 238 -2.90 -5.21 14.85
N ALA A 239 -3.40 -3.99 15.11
CA ALA A 239 -4.82 -3.77 15.42
C ALA A 239 -5.75 -4.11 14.25
N LEU A 240 -5.33 -3.82 13.01
CA LEU A 240 -6.05 -4.23 11.80
C LEU A 240 -6.08 -5.76 11.67
N LEU A 241 -4.97 -6.42 11.99
CA LEU A 241 -4.83 -7.88 11.91
C LEU A 241 -5.69 -8.60 12.94
N ASP A 242 -5.69 -8.14 14.20
CA ASP A 242 -6.55 -8.68 15.26
C ASP A 242 -8.04 -8.55 14.92
N TRP A 243 -8.41 -7.41 14.34
CA TRP A 243 -9.77 -7.19 13.86
C TRP A 243 -10.11 -8.14 12.70
N HIS A 244 -9.20 -8.30 11.72
CA HIS A 244 -9.40 -9.18 10.59
C HIS A 244 -9.55 -10.66 10.98
N ALA A 245 -8.77 -11.13 11.95
CA ALA A 245 -8.80 -12.51 12.41
C ALA A 245 -10.16 -12.91 13.04
N SER A 246 -10.82 -11.97 13.72
CA SER A 246 -12.10 -12.18 14.40
C SER A 246 -13.33 -11.73 13.58
N ALA A 247 -13.12 -11.16 12.39
CA ALA A 247 -14.16 -10.57 11.57
C ALA A 247 -15.01 -11.62 10.80
N THR A 248 -16.29 -11.31 10.63
CA THR A 248 -17.20 -11.99 9.69
C THR A 248 -16.82 -11.69 8.23
N ASP A 249 -17.33 -12.47 7.27
CA ASP A 249 -17.02 -12.27 5.84
C ASP A 249 -17.37 -10.86 5.33
N GLU A 250 -18.50 -10.30 5.78
CA GLU A 250 -18.88 -8.93 5.42
C GLU A 250 -17.97 -7.87 6.05
N GLN A 251 -17.51 -8.10 7.29
CA GLN A 251 -16.53 -7.23 7.93
C GLN A 251 -15.17 -7.33 7.24
N LYS A 252 -14.75 -8.52 6.79
CA LYS A 252 -13.52 -8.71 6.01
C LYS A 252 -13.55 -7.97 4.69
N LYS A 253 -14.69 -7.97 3.98
CA LYS A 253 -14.86 -7.14 2.77
C LYS A 253 -14.65 -5.65 3.07
N LEU A 254 -15.22 -5.17 4.18
CA LEU A 254 -15.06 -3.79 4.61
C LEU A 254 -13.61 -3.46 5.00
N ILE A 255 -12.95 -4.34 5.77
CA ILE A 255 -11.53 -4.24 6.12
C ILE A 255 -10.68 -4.10 4.85
N GLY A 256 -10.95 -4.94 3.84
CA GLY A 256 -10.26 -4.85 2.56
C GLY A 256 -10.44 -3.50 1.86
N ILE A 257 -11.65 -2.93 1.87
CA ILE A 257 -11.91 -1.59 1.30
C ILE A 257 -11.10 -0.53 2.04
N LEU A 258 -11.15 -0.56 3.38
CA LEU A 258 -10.44 0.40 4.22
C LEU A 258 -8.93 0.31 4.04
N CYS A 259 -8.38 -0.92 4.05
CA CYS A 259 -6.97 -1.14 3.81
C CYS A 259 -6.56 -0.59 2.44
N ARG A 260 -7.20 -1.03 1.36
CA ARG A 260 -6.81 -0.59 0.01
C ARG A 260 -6.92 0.91 -0.17
N GLY A 261 -7.94 1.54 0.42
CA GLY A 261 -8.08 2.99 0.43
C GLY A 261 -6.93 3.69 1.16
N ALA A 262 -6.56 3.20 2.34
CA ALA A 262 -5.42 3.71 3.08
C ALA A 262 -4.11 3.56 2.30
N PHE A 263 -3.89 2.41 1.66
CA PHE A 263 -2.74 2.18 0.79
C PHE A 263 -2.75 3.09 -0.43
N ALA A 264 -3.89 3.29 -1.09
CA ALA A 264 -4.00 4.19 -2.23
C ALA A 264 -3.71 5.65 -1.86
N ILE A 265 -4.02 6.07 -0.63
CA ILE A 265 -3.63 7.39 -0.11
C ILE A 265 -2.13 7.42 0.20
N ALA A 266 -1.61 6.43 0.93
CA ALA A 266 -0.19 6.37 1.29
C ALA A 266 0.74 6.22 0.08
N LEU A 267 0.29 5.53 -0.98
CA LEU A 267 1.06 5.32 -2.20
C LEU A 267 0.80 6.40 -3.27
N GLY A 268 -0.31 7.12 -3.19
CA GLY A 268 -0.83 7.99 -4.24
C GLY A 268 -0.03 9.26 -4.52
N ASP A 269 0.85 9.68 -3.60
CA ASP A 269 1.76 10.80 -3.84
C ASP A 269 3.12 10.59 -3.16
N GLN A 270 3.99 9.81 -3.81
CA GLN A 270 5.37 9.59 -3.33
C GLN A 270 6.24 10.86 -3.38
N SER A 271 5.80 11.92 -4.06
CA SER A 271 6.57 13.18 -4.18
C SER A 271 6.40 14.12 -2.98
N GLU A 272 5.35 13.90 -2.19
CA GLU A 272 5.04 14.68 -0.97
C GLU A 272 5.45 14.00 0.34
N HIS A 273 6.03 12.80 0.29
CA HIS A 273 6.47 12.11 1.51
C HIS A 273 7.81 12.68 2.00
N GLU A 274 7.79 13.21 3.22
CA GLU A 274 9.01 13.57 3.97
C GLU A 274 9.98 12.37 3.98
N PRO A 275 11.23 12.56 3.51
CA PRO A 275 12.22 11.48 3.49
C PRO A 275 12.40 10.90 4.90
N ARG A 276 12.19 9.59 5.04
CA ARG A 276 12.46 8.91 6.31
C ARG A 276 13.96 8.81 6.47
N PRO A 277 14.51 8.89 7.69
CA PRO A 277 15.95 8.83 7.91
C PRO A 277 16.57 7.58 7.26
N LEU A 278 15.94 6.41 7.47
CA LEU A 278 16.38 5.14 6.90
C LEU A 278 16.29 5.06 5.36
N ASP A 279 15.62 5.99 4.66
CA ASP A 279 15.61 5.99 3.19
C ASP A 279 17.02 6.22 2.62
N LYS A 280 17.96 6.81 3.38
CA LYS A 280 19.39 6.85 3.01
C LYS A 280 20.01 5.46 2.86
N VAL A 281 19.54 4.48 3.63
CA VAL A 281 19.98 3.07 3.59
C VAL A 281 19.07 2.25 2.68
N ILE A 282 17.75 2.31 2.89
CA ILE A 282 16.74 1.49 2.20
C ILE A 282 16.63 1.87 0.73
N LEU A 283 16.72 3.15 0.38
CA LEU A 283 16.61 3.63 -1.00
C LEU A 283 17.97 4.04 -1.55
N ALA A 284 18.60 5.09 -1.00
CA ALA A 284 19.74 5.73 -1.66
C ALA A 284 20.95 4.78 -1.81
N PHE A 285 21.32 4.04 -0.76
CA PHE A 285 22.41 3.06 -0.83
C PHE A 285 22.10 1.91 -1.79
N ARG A 286 20.91 1.32 -1.70
CA ARG A 286 20.47 0.23 -2.58
C ARG A 286 20.39 0.66 -4.04
N ASN A 287 19.93 1.88 -4.32
CA ASN A 287 19.92 2.48 -5.66
C ASN A 287 21.33 2.54 -6.27
N ARG A 288 22.31 3.03 -5.50
CA ARG A 288 23.71 3.10 -5.96
C ARG A 288 24.28 1.70 -6.26
N LYS A 289 23.99 0.73 -5.39
CA LYS A 289 24.46 -0.66 -5.55
C LYS A 289 23.81 -1.34 -6.76
N LEU A 290 22.51 -1.14 -6.97
CA LEU A 290 21.81 -1.65 -8.14
C LEU A 290 22.37 -1.03 -9.44
N ALA A 291 22.55 0.29 -9.49
CA ALA A 291 23.14 0.97 -10.65
C ALA A 291 24.57 0.47 -10.96
N GLN A 292 25.40 0.30 -9.92
CA GLN A 292 26.74 -0.29 -10.08
C GLN A 292 26.69 -1.69 -10.70
N ARG A 293 25.75 -2.54 -10.26
CA ARG A 293 25.56 -3.88 -10.84
C ARG A 293 25.09 -3.84 -12.29
N ILE A 294 24.18 -2.93 -12.64
CA ILE A 294 23.71 -2.75 -14.02
C ILE A 294 24.87 -2.37 -14.95
N ILE A 295 25.73 -1.45 -14.51
CA ILE A 295 26.89 -0.96 -15.27
C ILE A 295 27.95 -2.05 -15.42
N ALA A 296 28.22 -2.80 -14.35
CA ALA A 296 29.26 -3.84 -14.34
C ALA A 296 28.84 -5.13 -15.09
N ASP A 297 27.54 -5.36 -15.26
CA ASP A 297 27.03 -6.55 -15.95
C ASP A 297 27.32 -6.47 -17.47
N ASP A 298 27.64 -7.60 -18.08
CA ASP A 298 28.00 -7.70 -19.50
C ASP A 298 26.79 -7.79 -20.45
N SER A 299 25.61 -8.13 -19.92
CA SER A 299 24.37 -8.20 -20.70
C SER A 299 23.96 -6.81 -21.17
N GLN A 300 23.63 -6.72 -22.46
CA GLN A 300 23.08 -5.49 -23.04
C GLN A 300 21.57 -5.34 -22.73
N ARG A 301 20.92 -6.37 -22.18
CA ARG A 301 19.48 -6.40 -21.89
C ARG A 301 19.23 -6.92 -20.48
N ILE A 302 18.71 -6.05 -19.62
CA ILE A 302 18.39 -6.37 -18.23
C ILE A 302 16.94 -6.01 -17.95
N TYR A 303 16.20 -6.93 -17.33
CA TYR A 303 14.83 -6.68 -16.88
C TYR A 303 14.80 -6.77 -15.37
N ILE A 304 14.48 -5.68 -14.68
CA ILE A 304 14.58 -5.53 -13.24
C ILE A 304 13.18 -5.52 -12.64
N THR A 305 12.94 -6.36 -11.65
CA THR A 305 11.78 -6.27 -10.74
C THR A 305 12.25 -5.70 -9.41
N TYR A 306 11.85 -4.46 -9.12
CA TYR A 306 12.31 -3.72 -7.94
C TYR A 306 11.25 -2.74 -7.46
N GLY A 307 11.23 -2.41 -6.17
CA GLY A 307 10.28 -1.50 -5.56
C GLY A 307 10.20 -0.19 -6.33
N ALA A 308 8.99 0.26 -6.66
CA ALA A 308 8.79 1.40 -7.57
C ALA A 308 9.50 2.69 -7.12
N ALA A 309 9.64 2.91 -5.81
CA ALA A 309 10.34 4.06 -5.22
C ALA A 309 11.85 4.13 -5.58
N HIS A 310 12.45 3.03 -6.04
CA HIS A 310 13.86 2.99 -6.41
C HIS A 310 14.15 3.63 -7.77
N LEU A 311 13.19 3.65 -8.70
CA LEU A 311 13.41 4.08 -10.09
C LEU A 311 14.09 5.47 -10.20
N PRO A 312 13.63 6.54 -9.52
CA PRO A 312 14.24 7.86 -9.67
C PRO A 312 15.72 7.88 -9.24
N GLY A 313 16.04 7.22 -8.12
CA GLY A 313 17.40 7.19 -7.58
C GLY A 313 18.32 6.25 -8.37
N VAL A 314 17.79 5.17 -8.95
CA VAL A 314 18.54 4.30 -9.87
C VAL A 314 18.88 5.06 -11.15
N LEU A 315 17.91 5.75 -11.77
CA LEU A 315 18.17 6.57 -12.95
C LEU A 315 19.22 7.65 -12.66
N ALA A 316 19.10 8.36 -11.53
CA ALA A 316 20.09 9.37 -11.14
C ALA A 316 21.50 8.78 -10.96
N ALA A 317 21.61 7.58 -10.36
CA ALA A 317 22.89 6.90 -10.19
C ALA A 317 23.49 6.41 -11.52
N LEU A 318 22.65 5.96 -12.46
CA LEU A 318 23.06 5.60 -13.82
C LEU A 318 23.55 6.83 -14.59
N GLN A 319 22.80 7.93 -14.55
CA GLN A 319 23.15 9.20 -15.20
C GLN A 319 24.43 9.82 -14.64
N ALA A 320 24.69 9.65 -13.35
CA ALA A 320 25.93 10.11 -12.74
C ALA A 320 27.17 9.34 -13.26
N ALA A 321 27.00 8.08 -13.67
CA ALA A 321 28.07 7.28 -14.26
C ALA A 321 28.19 7.50 -15.79
N ASP A 322 27.07 7.68 -16.47
CA ASP A 322 26.99 7.94 -17.90
C ASP A 322 25.77 8.83 -18.19
N PRO A 323 25.97 10.10 -18.61
CA PRO A 323 24.87 11.06 -18.80
C PRO A 323 23.92 10.69 -19.96
N ASP A 324 24.29 9.74 -20.82
CA ASP A 324 23.44 9.31 -21.94
C ASP A 324 22.26 8.42 -21.49
N TRP A 325 22.23 7.97 -20.23
CA TRP A 325 21.09 7.24 -19.68
C TRP A 325 19.83 8.10 -19.68
N GLN A 326 18.79 7.60 -20.33
CA GLN A 326 17.48 8.25 -20.43
C GLN A 326 16.35 7.23 -20.37
N ILE A 327 15.18 7.68 -19.93
CA ILE A 327 13.94 6.92 -20.06
C ILE A 327 13.37 7.17 -21.47
N THR A 328 13.21 6.11 -22.26
CA THR A 328 12.64 6.19 -23.61
C THR A 328 11.13 5.93 -23.61
N THR A 329 10.66 5.05 -22.73
CA THR A 329 9.23 4.72 -22.60
C THR A 329 8.85 4.50 -21.15
N VAL A 330 7.62 4.89 -20.81
CA VAL A 330 6.98 4.58 -19.52
C VAL A 330 5.59 4.03 -19.77
N LYS A 331 5.32 2.84 -19.24
CA LYS A 331 3.99 2.24 -19.12
C LYS A 331 3.59 2.31 -17.65
N TRP A 332 2.32 2.58 -17.38
CA TRP A 332 1.77 2.62 -16.02
C TRP A 332 0.85 1.43 -15.80
N MET A 333 1.06 0.70 -14.70
CA MET A 333 0.25 -0.44 -14.33
C MET A 333 -0.45 -0.18 -13.00
N ARG A 334 -1.69 -0.63 -12.87
CA ARG A 334 -2.44 -0.51 -11.61
C ARG A 334 -1.89 -1.53 -10.62
N GLY A 335 -1.19 -1.06 -9.59
CA GLY A 335 -0.69 -1.95 -8.54
C GLY A 335 -1.82 -2.43 -7.62
N MET A 336 -2.85 -1.61 -7.43
CA MET A 336 -3.99 -1.90 -6.57
C MET A 336 -5.29 -1.52 -7.25
N ALA A 337 -6.32 -2.35 -7.07
CA ALA A 337 -7.69 -2.06 -7.49
C ALA A 337 -8.68 -2.82 -6.61
N THR A 338 -9.98 -2.65 -6.87
CA THR A 338 -11.00 -3.51 -6.27
C THR A 338 -10.85 -4.93 -6.83
N PRO A 339 -10.81 -5.98 -5.99
CA PRO A 339 -10.73 -7.37 -6.46
C PRO A 339 -11.92 -7.72 -7.36
N GLU A 340 -11.65 -8.49 -8.41
CA GLU A 340 -12.70 -8.98 -9.31
C GLU A 340 -13.31 -10.25 -8.72
N HIS A 341 -14.64 -10.31 -8.69
CA HIS A 341 -15.39 -11.54 -8.40
C HIS A 341 -15.96 -12.07 -9.72
N LEU A 342 -15.19 -12.93 -10.38
CA LEU A 342 -15.58 -13.56 -11.65
C LEU A 342 -15.94 -15.02 -11.38
N GLU A 343 -17.18 -15.39 -11.66
CA GLU A 343 -17.64 -16.78 -11.62
C GLU A 343 -17.86 -17.29 -13.05
N GLY A 344 -17.36 -18.49 -13.33
CA GLY A 344 -17.57 -19.18 -14.59
C GLY A 344 -18.03 -20.61 -14.34
N ALA A 345 -19.00 -21.07 -15.13
CA ALA A 345 -19.44 -22.47 -15.12
C ALA A 345 -18.94 -23.15 -16.40
N LEU A 346 -18.17 -24.22 -16.24
CA LEU A 346 -17.93 -25.14 -17.35
C LEU A 346 -19.19 -26.00 -17.52
N PRO A 347 -19.69 -26.22 -18.74
CA PRO A 347 -20.71 -27.22 -18.96
C PRO A 347 -20.19 -28.58 -18.48
N SER A 348 -21.09 -29.43 -17.97
CA SER A 348 -20.76 -30.81 -17.66
C SER A 348 -20.19 -31.46 -18.91
N MET A 349 -18.90 -31.82 -18.86
CA MET A 349 -18.24 -32.56 -19.92
C MET A 349 -18.94 -33.92 -20.04
N PRO A 350 -19.31 -34.36 -21.25
CA PRO A 350 -20.05 -35.61 -21.48
C PRO A 350 -19.29 -36.87 -21.06
#